data_AF-A0A934XSP3-F1
#
_entry.id   AF-A0A934XSP3-F1
#
_cell.length_a   1.000
_cell.length_b   1.000
_cell.length_c   1.000
_cell.angle_alpha   90.00
_cell.angle_beta   90.00
_cell.angle_gamma   90.00
#
_symmetry.space_group_name_H-M   'P 1'
#
loop_
_entity.id
_entity.type
_entity.pdbx_description
1 polymer ?
#
loop_
_entity_poly.entity_id
_entity_poly.type
_entity_poly.pdbx_seq_one_letter_code
_entity_poly.pdbx_strand_id
1 'polypeptide(L)'
;MTTPIPSASELHAHCFQLVEKARADQRTPWRCWTVDEGAELLQLLAMRNLYGERWPRLLQSGAKVARQGWQSYVAVMADMVEAHHDQVCALVDNNPETWHALCREVHTLTLRYLTRYRMSRQRARLDSEDITQTMCLKLLLILPRYPWDVNFVAWLTNVTQHLTIDVMRQHAALDTAVSYDLDMLQESYDETSHEIRARDRLRAASHDHSSLLFDEALSEALTCITSAWQRNAFVHCRLLDESLSDVASSYDATYRAISSALLRAEQHLRAFLAEHPDHFNP
;
A
#
# COMPACT_ATOMS: atom_id res chain seq x y z
N MET A 1 10.46 1.79 36.06
CA MET A 1 11.08 0.45 35.92
C MET A 1 10.80 -0.02 34.51
N THR A 2 11.84 -0.20 33.69
CA THR A 2 11.70 -0.80 32.35
C THR A 2 11.46 -2.28 32.53
N THR A 3 10.38 -2.81 31.97
CA THR A 3 10.14 -4.25 31.99
C THR A 3 11.22 -4.94 31.15
N PRO A 4 11.85 -6.01 31.64
CA PRO A 4 12.80 -6.77 30.85
C PRO A 4 12.09 -7.37 29.64
N ILE A 5 12.81 -7.47 28.52
CA ILE A 5 12.34 -8.21 27.34
C ILE A 5 12.16 -9.67 27.77
N PRO A 6 11.02 -10.32 27.48
CA PRO A 6 10.80 -11.71 27.87
C PRO A 6 11.79 -12.65 27.20
N SER A 7 11.93 -13.86 27.72
CA SER A 7 12.48 -14.98 26.96
C SER A 7 11.47 -15.49 25.92
N ALA A 8 11.92 -16.21 24.90
CA ALA A 8 11.04 -16.77 23.89
C ALA A 8 10.00 -17.75 24.49
N SER A 9 10.38 -18.52 25.52
CA SER A 9 9.48 -19.44 26.21
C SER A 9 8.42 -18.71 27.06
N GLU A 10 8.81 -17.66 27.79
CA GLU A 10 7.86 -16.81 28.53
C GLU A 10 6.86 -16.12 27.60
N LEU A 11 7.34 -15.64 26.46
CA LEU A 11 6.50 -15.01 25.44
C LEU A 11 5.51 -16.02 24.85
N HIS A 12 5.99 -17.20 24.43
CA HIS A 12 5.14 -18.25 23.89
C HIS A 12 4.07 -18.69 24.90
N ALA A 13 4.44 -18.95 26.15
CA ALA A 13 3.51 -19.33 27.20
C ALA A 13 2.41 -18.28 27.44
N HIS A 14 2.78 -16.98 27.39
CA HIS A 14 1.80 -15.90 27.51
C HIS A 14 0.87 -15.80 26.30
N CYS A 15 1.42 -15.91 25.07
CA CYS A 15 0.63 -15.95 23.84
C CYS A 15 -0.36 -17.13 23.86
N PHE A 16 0.08 -18.31 24.27
CA PHE A 16 -0.76 -19.49 24.40
C PHE A 16 -1.94 -19.24 25.35
N GLN A 17 -1.68 -18.72 26.56
CA GLN A 17 -2.73 -18.40 27.53
C GLN A 17 -3.74 -17.37 27.01
N LEU A 18 -3.29 -16.36 26.27
CA LEU A 18 -4.18 -15.36 25.67
C LEU A 18 -5.10 -15.99 24.62
N VAL A 19 -4.56 -16.83 23.74
CA VAL A 19 -5.31 -17.49 22.67
C VAL A 19 -6.26 -18.53 23.23
N GLU A 20 -5.81 -19.34 24.21
CA GLU A 20 -6.64 -20.32 24.90
C GLU A 20 -7.86 -19.65 25.55
N LYS A 21 -7.64 -18.54 26.27
CA LYS A 21 -8.72 -17.77 26.87
C LYS A 21 -9.65 -17.19 25.81
N ALA A 22 -9.12 -16.52 24.78
CA ALA A 22 -9.94 -15.89 23.75
C ALA A 22 -10.76 -16.93 22.95
N ARG A 23 -10.20 -18.13 22.76
CA ARG A 23 -10.90 -19.26 22.16
C ARG A 23 -12.01 -19.80 23.06
N ALA A 24 -11.76 -19.95 24.36
CA ALA A 24 -12.80 -20.34 25.32
C ALA A 24 -13.98 -19.34 25.31
N ASP A 25 -13.68 -18.06 25.12
CA ASP A 25 -14.64 -16.98 24.96
C ASP A 25 -15.28 -16.91 23.55
N GLN A 26 -14.95 -17.85 22.65
CA GLN A 26 -15.40 -17.92 21.25
C GLN A 26 -15.12 -16.64 20.43
N ARG A 27 -14.04 -15.91 20.73
CA ARG A 27 -13.63 -14.71 20.00
C ARG A 27 -13.02 -15.09 18.64
N THR A 28 -13.39 -14.34 17.59
CA THR A 28 -12.76 -14.45 16.25
C THR A 28 -11.48 -13.60 16.23
N PRO A 29 -10.38 -14.04 15.61
CA PRO A 29 -10.19 -15.28 14.85
C PRO A 29 -9.82 -16.52 15.66
N TRP A 30 -9.57 -16.39 16.95
CA TRP A 30 -8.98 -17.45 17.78
C TRP A 30 -9.78 -18.75 17.84
N ARG A 31 -11.09 -18.69 17.60
CA ARG A 31 -11.93 -19.89 17.46
C ARG A 31 -11.71 -20.67 16.16
N CYS A 32 -11.22 -20.01 15.11
CA CYS A 32 -11.01 -20.58 13.78
C CYS A 32 -9.62 -21.22 13.62
N TRP A 33 -8.65 -20.82 14.44
CA TRP A 33 -7.29 -21.37 14.46
C TRP A 33 -7.14 -22.39 15.58
N THR A 34 -6.14 -23.27 15.50
CA THR A 34 -5.64 -24.01 16.67
C THR A 34 -5.02 -23.03 17.68
N VAL A 35 -4.96 -23.44 18.96
CA VAL A 35 -4.34 -22.59 19.99
C VAL A 35 -2.86 -22.34 19.65
N ASP A 36 -2.18 -23.37 19.13
CA ASP A 36 -0.79 -23.30 18.70
C ASP A 36 -0.60 -22.32 17.54
N GLU A 37 -1.39 -22.39 16.46
CA GLU A 37 -1.31 -21.45 15.33
C GLU A 37 -1.50 -19.99 15.78
N GLY A 38 -2.50 -19.73 16.62
CA GLY A 38 -2.73 -18.39 17.15
C GLY A 38 -1.58 -17.91 18.04
N ALA A 39 -1.03 -18.79 18.87
CA ALA A 39 0.07 -18.47 19.77
C ALA A 39 1.37 -18.22 19.00
N GLU A 40 1.66 -19.02 17.97
CA GLU A 40 2.80 -18.85 17.07
C GLU A 40 2.71 -17.53 16.30
N LEU A 41 1.53 -17.19 15.76
CA LEU A 41 1.31 -15.90 15.11
C LEU A 41 1.58 -14.74 16.08
N LEU A 42 0.96 -14.75 17.26
CA LEU A 42 1.16 -13.69 18.25
C LEU A 42 2.61 -13.59 18.72
N GLN A 43 3.29 -14.72 18.89
CA GLN A 43 4.70 -14.76 19.25
C GLN A 43 5.57 -14.17 18.14
N LEU A 44 5.34 -14.53 16.87
CA LEU A 44 6.07 -13.97 15.73
C LEU A 44 5.88 -12.46 15.64
N LEU A 45 4.64 -11.98 15.76
CA LEU A 45 4.33 -10.54 15.78
C LEU A 45 5.02 -9.86 16.96
N ALA A 46 4.94 -10.43 18.16
CA ALA A 46 5.57 -9.87 19.35
C ALA A 46 7.09 -9.86 19.24
N MET A 47 7.71 -10.94 18.76
CA MET A 47 9.16 -11.02 18.60
C MET A 47 9.67 -9.95 17.63
N ARG A 48 9.01 -9.79 16.48
CA ARG A 48 9.37 -8.77 15.49
C ARG A 48 9.39 -7.37 16.09
N ASN A 49 8.49 -7.08 17.03
CA ASN A 49 8.35 -5.76 17.64
C ASN A 49 9.21 -5.56 18.89
N LEU A 50 9.29 -6.57 19.75
CA LEU A 50 10.01 -6.52 21.04
C LEU A 50 11.52 -6.56 20.87
N TYR A 51 12.03 -7.35 19.92
CA TYR A 51 13.46 -7.46 19.65
C TYR A 51 13.92 -6.58 18.48
N GLY A 52 12.97 -6.01 17.73
CA GLY A 52 13.25 -5.01 16.70
C GLY A 52 13.42 -3.60 17.26
N GLU A 53 13.58 -2.62 16.38
CA GLU A 53 13.79 -1.21 16.77
C GLU A 53 12.54 -0.54 17.38
N ARG A 54 11.36 -1.15 17.25
CA ARG A 54 10.10 -0.54 17.66
C ARG A 54 9.97 -0.45 19.18
N TRP A 55 10.33 -1.51 19.91
CA TRP A 55 10.19 -1.54 21.36
C TRP A 55 11.07 -0.52 22.10
N PRO A 56 12.37 -0.37 21.78
CA PRO A 56 13.19 0.70 22.32
C PRO A 56 12.60 2.10 22.06
N ARG A 57 12.07 2.34 20.85
CA ARG A 57 11.42 3.61 20.50
C ARG A 57 10.15 3.85 21.32
N LEU A 58 9.32 2.84 21.53
CA LEU A 58 8.11 2.93 22.35
C LEU A 58 8.41 3.22 23.83
N LEU A 59 9.50 2.63 24.35
CA LEU A 59 9.98 2.93 25.70
C LEU A 59 10.49 4.37 25.81
N GLN A 60 11.28 4.84 24.84
CA GLN A 60 11.79 6.21 24.78
C GLN A 60 10.67 7.24 24.64
N SER A 61 9.64 6.95 23.83
CA SER A 61 8.50 7.84 23.64
C SER A 61 7.53 7.85 24.83
N GLY A 62 7.78 7.04 25.87
CA GLY A 62 6.89 6.93 27.02
C GLY A 62 5.50 6.41 26.66
N ALA A 63 5.37 5.55 25.64
CA ALA A 63 4.09 5.01 25.23
C ALA A 63 3.39 4.32 26.42
N LYS A 64 2.10 4.60 26.62
CA LYS A 64 1.34 4.08 27.78
C LYS A 64 1.42 2.55 27.86
N VAL A 65 1.26 1.87 26.72
CA VAL A 65 1.31 0.40 26.66
C VAL A 65 2.69 -0.15 27.02
N ALA A 66 3.77 0.52 26.59
CA ALA A 66 5.13 0.10 26.92
C ALA A 66 5.44 0.28 28.41
N ARG A 67 4.88 1.33 29.04
CA ARG A 67 4.96 1.53 30.50
C ARG A 67 4.24 0.44 31.30
N GLN A 68 3.21 -0.17 30.72
CA GLN A 68 2.47 -1.28 31.32
C GLN A 68 3.13 -2.66 31.06
N GLY A 69 4.24 -2.68 30.31
CA GLY A 69 5.02 -3.88 30.06
C GLY A 69 4.67 -4.63 28.79
N TRP A 70 5.55 -5.57 28.42
CA TRP A 70 5.42 -6.33 27.18
C TRP A 70 4.15 -7.18 27.11
N GLN A 71 3.66 -7.71 28.23
CA GLN A 71 2.41 -8.49 28.29
C GLN A 71 1.21 -7.65 27.84
N SER A 72 1.10 -6.42 28.37
CA SER A 72 0.07 -5.47 27.95
C SER A 72 0.17 -5.12 26.46
N TYR A 73 1.39 -5.07 25.93
CA TYR A 73 1.61 -4.85 24.49
C TYR A 73 1.17 -6.05 23.63
N VAL A 74 1.44 -7.29 24.07
CA VAL A 74 0.97 -8.50 23.40
C VAL A 74 -0.55 -8.60 23.41
N ALA A 75 -1.20 -8.26 24.52
CA ALA A 75 -2.66 -8.19 24.59
C ALA A 75 -3.24 -7.18 23.58
N VAL A 76 -2.63 -6.00 23.45
CA VAL A 76 -3.06 -5.00 22.44
C VAL A 76 -2.88 -5.52 21.01
N MET A 77 -1.81 -6.27 20.72
CA MET A 77 -1.66 -6.91 19.40
C MET A 77 -2.75 -7.95 19.15
N ALA A 78 -3.10 -8.77 20.14
CA ALA A 78 -4.21 -9.71 20.03
C ALA A 78 -5.54 -8.98 19.74
N ASP A 79 -5.87 -7.94 20.52
CA ASP A 79 -7.08 -7.15 20.28
C ASP A 79 -7.09 -6.48 18.89
N MET A 80 -5.92 -6.08 18.38
CA MET A 80 -5.81 -5.55 17.02
C MET A 80 -6.08 -6.59 15.94
N VAL A 81 -5.55 -7.81 16.10
CA VAL A 81 -5.83 -8.92 15.19
C VAL A 81 -7.33 -9.19 15.17
N GLU A 82 -7.95 -9.31 16.34
CA GLU A 82 -9.40 -9.53 16.45
C GLU A 82 -10.22 -8.44 15.77
N ALA A 83 -9.90 -7.18 16.04
CA ALA A 83 -10.70 -6.05 15.57
C ALA A 83 -10.76 -5.96 14.03
N HIS A 84 -9.70 -6.40 13.34
CA HIS A 84 -9.55 -6.25 11.90
C HIS A 84 -9.61 -7.55 11.12
N HIS A 85 -9.61 -8.70 11.79
CA HIS A 85 -9.51 -10.00 11.13
C HIS A 85 -10.60 -10.20 10.08
N ASP A 86 -11.87 -10.06 10.46
CA ASP A 86 -12.99 -10.34 9.57
C ASP A 86 -13.02 -9.38 8.38
N GLN A 87 -12.61 -8.12 8.60
CA GLN A 87 -12.47 -7.14 7.53
C GLN A 87 -11.34 -7.52 6.56
N VAL A 88 -10.16 -7.88 7.07
CA VAL A 88 -9.01 -8.27 6.25
C VAL A 88 -9.31 -9.55 5.48
N CYS A 89 -9.89 -10.57 6.12
CA CYS A 89 -10.31 -11.80 5.44
C CYS A 89 -11.36 -11.52 4.36
N ALA A 90 -12.39 -10.73 4.65
CA ALA A 90 -13.39 -10.37 3.64
C ALA A 90 -12.77 -9.63 2.44
N LEU A 91 -11.74 -8.79 2.67
CA LEU A 91 -11.01 -8.14 1.59
C LEU A 91 -10.13 -9.13 0.80
N VAL A 92 -9.45 -10.07 1.47
CA VAL A 92 -8.68 -11.15 0.81
C VAL A 92 -9.59 -12.03 -0.05
N ASP A 93 -10.78 -12.36 0.46
CA ASP A 93 -11.81 -13.14 -0.24
C ASP A 93 -12.55 -12.33 -1.31
N ASN A 94 -12.07 -11.12 -1.62
CA ASN A 94 -12.62 -10.22 -2.62
C ASN A 94 -14.12 -9.89 -2.42
N ASN A 95 -14.57 -9.76 -1.17
CA ASN A 95 -15.94 -9.38 -0.86
C ASN A 95 -16.24 -7.97 -1.41
N PRO A 96 -17.20 -7.84 -2.35
CA PRO A 96 -17.44 -6.57 -3.02
C PRO A 96 -17.98 -5.49 -2.08
N GLU A 97 -18.78 -5.84 -1.08
CA GLU A 97 -19.34 -4.86 -0.15
C GLU A 97 -18.25 -4.25 0.74
N THR A 98 -17.34 -5.08 1.24
CA THR A 98 -16.19 -4.65 2.04
C THR A 98 -15.23 -3.79 1.22
N TRP A 99 -14.94 -4.19 -0.03
CA TRP A 99 -14.13 -3.38 -0.95
C TRP A 99 -14.76 -2.03 -1.26
N HIS A 100 -16.07 -1.99 -1.57
CA HIS A 100 -16.76 -0.72 -1.80
C HIS A 100 -16.77 0.18 -0.56
N ALA A 101 -16.93 -0.39 0.65
CA ALA A 101 -16.83 0.37 1.89
C ALA A 101 -15.44 0.98 2.07
N LEU A 102 -14.40 0.17 1.88
CA LEU A 102 -13.00 0.60 1.96
C LEU A 102 -12.68 1.69 0.95
N CYS A 103 -13.07 1.54 -0.32
CA CYS A 103 -12.87 2.56 -1.35
C CYS A 103 -13.50 3.91 -0.96
N ARG A 104 -14.72 3.90 -0.41
CA ARG A 104 -15.38 5.13 0.06
C ARG A 104 -14.63 5.77 1.23
N GLU A 105 -14.12 4.97 2.16
CA GLU A 105 -13.33 5.45 3.30
C GLU A 105 -12.01 6.07 2.85
N VAL A 106 -11.26 5.36 2.00
CA VAL A 106 -9.98 5.83 1.43
C VAL A 106 -10.19 7.09 0.61
N HIS A 107 -11.23 7.15 -0.23
CA HIS A 107 -11.56 8.35 -1.00
C HIS A 107 -11.88 9.53 -0.09
N THR A 108 -12.70 9.32 0.94
CA THR A 108 -13.03 10.36 1.93
C THR A 108 -11.78 10.85 2.67
N LEU A 109 -10.91 9.93 3.07
CA LEU A 109 -9.65 10.23 3.75
C LEU A 109 -8.72 11.03 2.84
N THR A 110 -8.60 10.63 1.58
CA THR A 110 -7.77 11.29 0.57
C THR A 110 -8.26 12.71 0.31
N LEU A 111 -9.57 12.90 0.10
CA LEU A 111 -10.17 14.23 -0.05
C LEU A 111 -9.85 15.14 1.15
N ARG A 112 -9.89 14.61 2.38
CA ARG A 112 -9.52 15.38 3.58
C ARG A 112 -8.06 15.80 3.55
N TYR A 113 -7.14 14.92 3.14
CA TYR A 113 -5.73 15.26 3.01
C TYR A 113 -5.48 16.30 1.91
N LEU A 114 -5.99 16.09 0.70
CA LEU A 114 -5.83 17.03 -0.42
C LEU A 114 -6.41 18.42 -0.08
N THR A 115 -7.55 18.46 0.61
CA THR A 115 -8.15 19.71 1.11
C THR A 115 -7.24 20.39 2.14
N ARG A 116 -6.63 19.62 3.06
CA ARG A 116 -5.67 20.14 4.04
C ARG A 116 -4.43 20.73 3.36
N TYR A 117 -4.02 20.18 2.23
CA TYR A 117 -2.94 20.72 1.39
C TYR A 117 -3.37 21.88 0.48
N ARG A 118 -4.57 22.43 0.67
CA ARG A 118 -5.11 23.60 -0.06
C ARG A 118 -5.26 23.39 -1.56
N MET A 119 -5.47 22.15 -2.01
CA MET A 119 -5.82 21.89 -3.40
C MET A 119 -7.16 22.50 -3.77
N SER A 120 -7.31 22.90 -5.05
CA SER A 120 -8.61 23.30 -5.58
C SER A 120 -9.60 22.14 -5.51
N ARG A 121 -10.88 22.42 -5.25
CA ARG A 121 -11.90 21.38 -5.08
C ARG A 121 -12.04 20.46 -6.29
N GLN A 122 -11.87 20.99 -7.50
CA GLN A 122 -11.95 20.21 -8.73
C GLN A 122 -10.77 19.25 -8.85
N ARG A 123 -9.54 19.74 -8.63
CA ARG A 123 -8.33 18.91 -8.72
C ARG A 123 -8.27 17.88 -7.60
N ALA A 124 -8.66 18.27 -6.38
CA ALA A 124 -8.75 17.36 -5.25
C ALA A 124 -9.70 16.18 -5.52
N ARG A 125 -10.78 16.38 -6.29
CA ARG A 125 -11.68 15.29 -6.68
C ARG A 125 -11.00 14.30 -7.63
N LEU A 126 -10.40 14.80 -8.71
CA LEU A 126 -9.71 13.96 -9.68
C LEU A 126 -8.57 13.17 -9.03
N ASP A 127 -7.67 13.87 -8.34
CA ASP A 127 -6.53 13.24 -7.67
C ASP A 127 -6.98 12.26 -6.57
N SER A 128 -8.11 12.53 -5.90
CA SER A 128 -8.62 11.60 -4.89
C SER A 128 -9.11 10.29 -5.47
N GLU A 129 -9.65 10.29 -6.70
CA GLU A 129 -10.05 9.07 -7.40
C GLU A 129 -8.79 8.26 -7.77
N ASP A 130 -7.80 8.91 -8.38
CA ASP A 130 -6.54 8.27 -8.80
C ASP A 130 -5.76 7.69 -7.60
N ILE A 131 -5.65 8.44 -6.51
CA ILE A 131 -5.00 7.97 -5.28
C ILE A 131 -5.78 6.82 -4.66
N THR A 132 -7.12 6.87 -4.65
CA THR A 132 -7.95 5.79 -4.12
C THR A 132 -7.75 4.51 -4.93
N GLN A 133 -7.80 4.60 -6.25
CA GLN A 133 -7.56 3.46 -7.15
C GLN A 133 -6.15 2.89 -6.92
N THR A 134 -5.13 3.74 -6.90
CA THR A 134 -3.74 3.33 -6.63
C THR A 134 -3.62 2.65 -5.28
N MET A 135 -4.28 3.18 -4.25
CA MET A 135 -4.29 2.59 -2.91
C MET A 135 -4.95 1.21 -2.92
N CYS A 136 -6.13 1.07 -3.53
CA CYS A 136 -6.83 -0.20 -3.62
C CYS A 136 -6.02 -1.25 -4.39
N LEU A 137 -5.34 -0.87 -5.47
CA LEU A 137 -4.42 -1.76 -6.19
C LEU A 137 -3.25 -2.20 -5.31
N LYS A 138 -2.60 -1.27 -4.58
CA LYS A 138 -1.55 -1.63 -3.63
C LYS A 138 -2.05 -2.55 -2.52
N LEU A 139 -3.26 -2.30 -2.01
CA LEU A 139 -3.90 -3.14 -1.02
C LEU A 139 -4.12 -4.55 -1.55
N LEU A 140 -4.64 -4.72 -2.77
CA LEU A 140 -4.83 -6.03 -3.38
C LEU A 140 -3.53 -6.85 -3.40
N LEU A 141 -2.40 -6.21 -3.71
CA LEU A 141 -1.09 -6.87 -3.77
C LEU A 141 -0.52 -7.21 -2.38
N ILE A 142 -0.82 -6.41 -1.36
CA ILE A 142 -0.18 -6.50 -0.04
C ILE A 142 -1.07 -7.17 1.01
N LEU A 143 -2.40 -7.16 0.84
CA LEU A 143 -3.34 -7.68 1.83
C LEU A 143 -3.07 -9.14 2.25
N PRO A 144 -2.74 -10.06 1.32
CA PRO A 144 -2.39 -11.43 1.70
C PRO A 144 -1.16 -11.52 2.62
N ARG A 145 -0.32 -10.48 2.60
CA ARG A 145 0.90 -10.33 3.42
C ARG A 145 0.76 -9.24 4.48
N TYR A 146 -0.48 -8.86 4.81
CA TYR A 146 -0.75 -7.73 5.69
C TYR A 146 -0.03 -7.90 7.05
N PRO A 147 0.78 -6.91 7.46
CA PRO A 147 1.48 -6.98 8.74
C PRO A 147 0.48 -6.74 9.90
N TRP A 148 0.04 -7.84 10.51
CA TRP A 148 -0.90 -7.87 11.64
C TRP A 148 -0.43 -7.14 12.92
N ASP A 149 0.82 -6.69 12.98
CA ASP A 149 1.38 -5.92 14.10
C ASP A 149 1.24 -4.41 13.94
N VAL A 150 0.62 -3.96 12.86
CA VAL A 150 0.19 -2.57 12.68
C VAL A 150 -1.34 -2.55 12.74
N ASN A 151 -1.91 -1.45 13.22
CA ASN A 151 -3.36 -1.27 13.18
C ASN A 151 -3.77 -0.99 11.72
N PHE A 152 -4.77 -1.72 11.21
CA PHE A 152 -5.14 -1.68 9.79
C PHE A 152 -5.51 -0.27 9.32
N VAL A 153 -6.34 0.42 10.10
CA VAL A 153 -6.74 1.81 9.82
C VAL A 153 -5.52 2.75 9.85
N ALA A 154 -4.62 2.59 10.81
CA ALA A 154 -3.41 3.40 10.88
C ALA A 154 -2.46 3.14 9.71
N TRP A 155 -2.30 1.88 9.29
CA TRP A 155 -1.52 1.49 8.12
C TRP A 155 -2.12 2.07 6.84
N LEU A 156 -3.42 1.87 6.62
CA LEU A 156 -4.18 2.45 5.51
C LEU A 156 -4.01 3.98 5.45
N THR A 157 -4.10 4.62 6.60
CA THR A 157 -3.92 6.08 6.73
C THR A 157 -2.53 6.52 6.33
N ASN A 158 -1.48 5.83 6.80
CA ASN A 158 -0.09 6.15 6.46
C ASN A 158 0.18 5.99 4.96
N VAL A 159 -0.27 4.88 4.35
CA VAL A 159 -0.07 4.65 2.91
C VAL A 159 -0.82 5.70 2.09
N THR A 160 -2.08 6.00 2.45
CA THR A 160 -2.87 7.06 1.78
C THR A 160 -2.19 8.42 1.89
N GLN A 161 -1.65 8.75 3.07
CA GLN A 161 -0.91 10.00 3.28
C GLN A 161 0.35 10.06 2.42
N HIS A 162 1.12 8.98 2.32
CA HIS A 162 2.31 8.93 1.46
C HIS A 162 1.96 9.12 -0.01
N LEU A 163 0.95 8.40 -0.52
CA LEU A 163 0.47 8.57 -1.89
C LEU A 163 0.03 10.02 -2.16
N THR A 164 -0.68 10.63 -1.21
CA THR A 164 -1.10 12.03 -1.31
C THR A 164 0.11 12.97 -1.40
N ILE A 165 1.12 12.79 -0.54
CA ILE A 165 2.35 13.59 -0.57
C ILE A 165 3.09 13.44 -1.90
N ASP A 166 3.16 12.23 -2.44
CA ASP A 166 3.84 11.97 -3.70
C ASP A 166 3.14 12.65 -4.89
N VAL A 167 1.80 12.60 -4.95
CA VAL A 167 1.02 13.36 -5.93
C VAL A 167 1.27 14.87 -5.77
N MET A 168 1.36 15.39 -4.54
CA MET A 168 1.65 16.82 -4.31
C MET A 168 3.05 17.21 -4.80
N ARG A 169 4.04 16.33 -4.60
CA ARG A 169 5.40 16.53 -5.11
C ARG A 169 5.45 16.51 -6.64
N GLN A 170 4.70 15.61 -7.27
CA GLN A 170 4.60 15.53 -8.72
C GLN A 170 4.00 16.82 -9.30
N HIS A 171 2.91 17.32 -8.72
CA HIS A 171 2.33 18.59 -9.16
C HIS A 171 3.28 19.76 -8.98
N ALA A 172 3.98 19.86 -7.84
CA ALA A 172 4.96 20.92 -7.63
C ALA A 172 6.13 20.86 -8.64
N ALA A 173 6.57 19.65 -9.01
CA ALA A 173 7.60 19.46 -10.03
C ALA A 173 7.10 19.86 -11.43
N LEU A 174 5.84 19.53 -11.77
CA LEU A 174 5.21 19.92 -13.02
C LEU A 174 5.02 21.44 -13.10
N ASP A 175 4.53 22.08 -12.04
CA ASP A 175 4.35 23.54 -11.99
C ASP A 175 5.69 24.26 -12.16
N THR A 176 6.77 23.71 -11.58
CA THR A 176 8.13 24.23 -11.77
C THR A 176 8.60 24.07 -13.22
N ALA A 177 8.39 22.89 -13.82
CA ALA A 177 8.80 22.61 -15.20
C ALA A 177 8.06 23.47 -16.22
N VAL A 178 6.74 23.65 -16.05
CA VAL A 178 5.91 24.51 -16.92
C VAL A 178 6.33 25.98 -16.81
N SER A 179 6.75 26.45 -15.63
CA SER A 179 7.28 27.81 -15.47
C SER A 179 8.55 28.02 -16.29
N TYR A 180 9.47 27.06 -16.32
CA TYR A 180 10.69 27.15 -17.14
C TYR A 180 10.39 27.05 -18.63
N ASP A 181 9.39 26.27 -19.03
CA ASP A 181 9.00 26.13 -20.43
C ASP A 181 8.30 27.39 -20.97
N LEU A 182 7.46 28.05 -20.17
CA LEU A 182 6.85 29.34 -20.53
C LEU A 182 7.89 30.47 -20.69
N ASP A 183 8.89 30.52 -19.81
CA ASP A 183 9.98 31.49 -19.93
C ASP A 183 10.87 31.23 -21.17
N MET A 184 10.94 29.98 -21.63
CA MET A 184 11.67 29.58 -22.87
C MET A 184 10.82 29.72 -24.14
N LEU A 185 9.51 29.54 -24.04
CA LEU A 185 8.56 29.64 -25.16
C LEU A 185 8.09 31.08 -25.43
N GLN A 186 8.34 32.03 -24.54
CA GLN A 186 8.01 33.44 -24.79
C GLN A 186 8.86 34.09 -25.91
N GLU A 187 9.93 33.42 -26.38
CA GLU A 187 10.69 33.84 -27.57
C GLU A 187 10.30 33.09 -28.86
N SER A 188 9.40 32.11 -28.82
CA SER A 188 9.04 31.42 -30.05
C SER A 188 7.68 30.73 -30.02
N TYR A 189 6.86 31.15 -30.98
CA TYR A 189 5.80 30.42 -31.70
C TYR A 189 4.34 30.85 -31.50
N ASP A 190 3.81 31.44 -32.58
CA ASP A 190 2.60 30.93 -33.23
C ASP A 190 2.73 29.41 -33.46
N GLU A 191 2.14 28.57 -32.63
CA GLU A 191 1.62 27.28 -33.12
C GLU A 191 0.56 26.67 -32.22
N THR A 192 -0.39 26.02 -32.88
CA THR A 192 -1.78 25.80 -32.47
C THR A 192 -2.00 24.73 -31.41
N SER A 193 -2.94 25.06 -30.53
CA SER A 193 -3.51 24.23 -29.46
C SER A 193 -4.32 23.05 -30.02
N HIS A 194 -4.03 21.83 -29.56
CA HIS A 194 -4.94 20.70 -29.68
C HIS A 194 -5.53 20.33 -28.32
N GLU A 195 -6.82 20.62 -28.22
CA GLU A 195 -7.75 20.40 -27.12
C GLU A 195 -7.97 18.89 -26.86
N ILE A 196 -7.72 18.45 -25.63
CA ILE A 196 -8.13 17.13 -25.13
C ILE A 196 -9.52 17.30 -24.51
N ARG A 197 -10.53 16.59 -25.04
CA ARG A 197 -11.83 16.42 -24.36
C ARG A 197 -12.34 14.99 -24.35
N ALA A 198 -12.83 14.64 -23.16
CA ALA A 198 -13.37 13.39 -22.66
C ALA A 198 -14.61 12.85 -23.39
N ARG A 199 -14.81 11.51 -23.32
CA ARG A 199 -16.06 10.88 -22.84
C ARG A 199 -16.02 9.34 -22.80
N ASP A 200 -16.27 8.81 -21.60
CA ASP A 200 -17.18 7.73 -21.21
C ASP A 200 -17.59 6.63 -22.23
N ARG A 201 -17.48 5.35 -21.82
CA ARG A 201 -18.67 4.47 -21.63
C ARG A 201 -18.36 3.12 -20.96
N LEU A 202 -19.17 2.82 -19.96
CA LEU A 202 -19.35 1.57 -19.19
C LEU A 202 -19.73 0.33 -20.04
N ARG A 203 -19.28 -0.88 -19.63
CA ARG A 203 -20.13 -1.91 -18.97
C ARG A 203 -19.41 -3.23 -18.66
N ALA A 204 -19.85 -3.84 -17.57
CA ALA A 204 -19.47 -5.12 -16.99
C ALA A 204 -19.91 -6.36 -17.81
N ALA A 205 -19.15 -7.46 -17.71
CA ALA A 205 -19.67 -8.80 -17.39
C ALA A 205 -18.54 -9.86 -17.27
N SER A 206 -18.36 -10.40 -16.06
CA SER A 206 -17.97 -11.81 -15.79
C SER A 206 -16.58 -12.28 -16.25
N HIS A 207 -15.71 -12.83 -15.40
CA HIS A 207 -15.83 -14.19 -14.89
C HIS A 207 -14.57 -14.57 -14.06
N ASP A 208 -14.72 -15.61 -13.24
CA ASP A 208 -13.74 -16.46 -12.53
C ASP A 208 -12.44 -16.89 -13.29
N HIS A 209 -12.16 -16.36 -14.48
CA HIS A 209 -10.97 -16.62 -15.30
C HIS A 209 -9.87 -15.54 -15.19
N SER A 210 -10.12 -14.44 -14.49
CA SER A 210 -9.27 -13.24 -14.47
C SER A 210 -7.93 -13.40 -13.75
N SER A 211 -7.81 -14.31 -12.77
CA SER A 211 -6.56 -14.46 -12.00
C SER A 211 -5.42 -15.11 -12.80
N LEU A 212 -5.72 -16.05 -13.70
CA LEU A 212 -4.70 -16.68 -14.55
C LEU A 212 -4.35 -15.78 -15.75
N LEU A 213 -5.36 -15.07 -16.28
CA LEU A 213 -5.16 -14.09 -17.36
C LEU A 213 -4.40 -12.85 -16.88
N PHE A 214 -4.52 -12.45 -15.62
CA PHE A 214 -3.75 -11.32 -15.08
C PHE A 214 -2.24 -11.63 -15.01
N ASP A 215 -1.85 -12.84 -14.61
CA ASP A 215 -0.45 -13.26 -14.59
C ASP A 215 0.12 -13.37 -16.02
N GLU A 216 -0.68 -13.86 -16.97
CA GLU A 216 -0.30 -13.99 -18.37
C GLU A 216 -0.22 -12.61 -19.08
N ALA A 217 -1.22 -11.75 -18.86
CA ALA A 217 -1.26 -10.39 -19.38
C ALA A 217 -0.22 -9.47 -18.73
N LEU A 218 0.08 -9.65 -17.44
CA LEU A 218 1.17 -8.93 -16.77
C LEU A 218 2.52 -9.39 -17.29
N SER A 219 2.71 -10.71 -17.48
CA SER A 219 3.91 -11.26 -18.11
C SER A 219 4.10 -10.68 -19.53
N GLU A 220 3.03 -10.67 -20.33
CA GLU A 220 3.01 -10.09 -21.68
C GLU A 220 3.29 -8.58 -21.65
N ALA A 221 2.63 -7.82 -20.78
CA ALA A 221 2.86 -6.39 -20.62
C ALA A 221 4.31 -6.08 -20.22
N LEU A 222 4.90 -6.89 -19.33
CA LEU A 222 6.30 -6.77 -18.96
C LEU A 222 7.23 -7.11 -20.14
N THR A 223 6.83 -7.99 -21.07
CA THR A 223 7.61 -8.26 -22.28
C THR A 223 7.64 -7.05 -23.24
N CYS A 224 6.60 -6.21 -23.24
CA CYS A 224 6.56 -4.98 -24.02
C CYS A 224 7.58 -3.92 -23.55
N ILE A 225 8.06 -4.05 -22.31
CA ILE A 225 9.23 -3.32 -21.84
C ILE A 225 10.47 -4.02 -22.40
N THR A 226 10.86 -3.66 -23.62
CA THR A 226 11.97 -4.29 -24.37
C THR A 226 13.32 -4.20 -23.64
N SER A 227 13.51 -3.14 -22.88
CA SER A 227 14.71 -2.94 -22.07
C SER A 227 14.63 -3.76 -20.78
N ALA A 228 15.47 -4.79 -20.66
CA ALA A 228 15.61 -5.57 -19.42
C ALA A 228 15.90 -4.67 -18.20
N TRP A 229 16.66 -3.60 -18.40
CA TRP A 229 16.94 -2.58 -17.41
C TRP A 229 15.67 -1.88 -16.88
N GLN A 230 14.82 -1.39 -17.77
CA GLN A 230 13.57 -0.73 -17.41
C GLN A 230 12.58 -1.69 -16.75
N ARG A 231 12.52 -2.92 -17.26
CA ARG A 231 11.67 -3.98 -16.73
C ARG A 231 12.06 -4.33 -15.30
N ASN A 232 13.35 -4.52 -15.05
CA ASN A 232 13.87 -4.81 -13.71
C ASN A 232 13.63 -3.63 -12.75
N ALA A 233 13.91 -2.39 -13.17
CA ALA A 233 13.61 -1.22 -12.36
C ALA A 233 12.12 -1.15 -11.99
N PHE A 234 11.22 -1.47 -12.92
CA PHE A 234 9.79 -1.54 -12.67
C PHE A 234 9.42 -2.65 -11.67
N VAL A 235 9.92 -3.87 -11.86
CA VAL A 235 9.66 -5.00 -10.95
C VAL A 235 10.10 -4.65 -9.53
N HIS A 236 11.33 -4.20 -9.34
CA HIS A 236 11.84 -3.88 -8.00
C HIS A 236 11.07 -2.73 -7.35
N CYS A 237 10.82 -1.63 -8.08
CA CYS A 237 10.19 -0.44 -7.50
C CYS A 237 8.67 -0.54 -7.36
N ARG A 238 7.98 -1.34 -8.19
CA ARG A 238 6.50 -1.40 -8.23
C ARG A 238 5.93 -2.71 -7.75
N LEU A 239 6.59 -3.84 -8.02
CA LEU A 239 6.11 -5.16 -7.61
C LEU A 239 6.73 -5.60 -6.28
N LEU A 240 7.99 -5.24 -6.02
CA LEU A 240 8.70 -5.59 -4.77
C LEU A 240 8.73 -4.43 -3.74
N ASP A 241 8.21 -3.26 -4.13
CA ASP A 241 8.12 -2.04 -3.30
C ASP A 241 9.49 -1.60 -2.70
N GLU A 242 10.59 -1.90 -3.40
CA GLU A 242 11.91 -1.43 -3.02
C GLU A 242 12.05 0.09 -3.30
N SER A 243 12.79 0.78 -2.43
CA SER A 243 12.97 2.21 -2.63
C SER A 243 13.85 2.49 -3.85
N LEU A 244 13.57 3.59 -4.56
CA LEU A 244 14.39 4.03 -5.70
C LEU A 244 15.88 4.16 -5.36
N SER A 245 16.20 4.50 -4.10
CA SER A 245 17.58 4.59 -3.62
C SER A 245 18.23 3.21 -3.50
N ASP A 246 17.52 2.25 -2.92
CA ASP A 246 18.04 0.88 -2.73
C ASP A 246 18.26 0.20 -4.08
N VAL A 247 17.32 0.38 -5.00
CA VAL A 247 17.43 -0.11 -6.38
C VAL A 247 18.59 0.58 -7.09
N ALA A 248 18.73 1.90 -6.98
CA ALA A 248 19.86 2.63 -7.56
C ALA A 248 21.21 2.09 -7.06
N SER A 249 21.34 1.84 -5.76
CA SER A 249 22.54 1.24 -5.18
C SER A 249 22.75 -0.21 -5.62
N SER A 250 21.69 -1.03 -5.68
CA SER A 250 21.79 -2.44 -6.09
C SER A 250 22.23 -2.61 -7.54
N TYR A 251 21.92 -1.64 -8.39
CA TYR A 251 22.24 -1.68 -9.82
C TYR A 251 23.44 -0.79 -10.21
N ASP A 252 24.17 -0.23 -9.24
CA ASP A 252 25.25 0.74 -9.44
C ASP A 252 24.87 1.86 -10.42
N ALA A 253 23.67 2.41 -10.22
CA ALA A 253 23.07 3.44 -11.06
C ALA A 253 22.71 4.68 -10.27
N THR A 254 22.52 5.81 -10.96
CA THR A 254 22.01 7.02 -10.30
C THR A 254 20.51 6.90 -10.04
N TYR A 255 20.04 7.53 -8.97
CA TYR A 255 18.60 7.67 -8.68
C TYR A 255 17.81 8.16 -9.90
N ARG A 256 18.37 9.13 -10.63
CA ARG A 256 17.77 9.72 -11.84
C ARG A 256 17.65 8.70 -12.98
N ALA A 257 18.62 7.79 -13.11
CA ALA A 257 18.58 6.72 -14.10
C ALA A 257 17.47 5.71 -13.78
N ILE A 258 17.30 5.31 -12.51
CA ILE A 258 16.20 4.43 -12.08
C ILE A 258 14.85 5.11 -12.30
N SER A 259 14.70 6.36 -11.88
CA SER A 259 13.46 7.12 -12.07
C SER A 259 13.08 7.27 -13.55
N SER A 260 14.05 7.57 -14.41
CA SER A 260 13.85 7.63 -15.87
C SER A 260 13.47 6.26 -16.46
N ALA A 261 14.13 5.19 -16.00
CA ALA A 261 13.83 3.83 -16.44
C ALA A 261 12.41 3.41 -16.05
N LEU A 262 11.99 3.75 -14.83
CA LEU A 262 10.66 3.48 -14.32
C LEU A 262 9.59 4.25 -15.09
N LEU A 263 9.82 5.55 -15.36
CA LEU A 263 8.91 6.36 -16.17
C LEU A 263 8.70 5.77 -17.57
N ARG A 264 9.78 5.34 -18.23
CA ARG A 264 9.71 4.71 -19.56
C ARG A 264 9.01 3.36 -19.53
N ALA A 265 9.28 2.54 -18.51
CA ALA A 265 8.56 1.29 -18.29
C ALA A 265 7.05 1.55 -18.15
N GLU A 266 6.66 2.51 -17.31
CA GLU A 266 5.25 2.89 -17.14
C GLU A 266 4.63 3.43 -18.44
N GLN A 267 5.37 4.18 -19.25
CA GLN A 267 4.91 4.65 -20.57
C GLN A 267 4.68 3.47 -21.53
N HIS A 268 5.60 2.50 -21.58
CA HIS A 268 5.43 1.29 -22.39
C HIS A 268 4.23 0.47 -21.94
N LEU A 269 4.03 0.33 -20.63
CA LEU A 269 2.87 -0.36 -20.08
C LEU A 269 1.57 0.39 -20.38
N ARG A 270 1.54 1.72 -20.25
CA ARG A 270 0.36 2.52 -20.63
C ARG A 270 0.04 2.39 -22.12
N ALA A 271 1.05 2.37 -22.99
CA ALA A 271 0.85 2.16 -24.42
C ALA A 271 0.31 0.74 -24.69
N PHE A 272 0.89 -0.28 -24.07
CA PHE A 272 0.41 -1.66 -24.16
C PHE A 272 -1.06 -1.78 -23.72
N LEU A 273 -1.41 -1.18 -22.57
CA LEU A 273 -2.78 -1.15 -22.05
C LEU A 273 -3.75 -0.43 -23.00
N ALA A 274 -3.30 0.61 -23.69
CA ALA A 274 -4.10 1.33 -24.67
C ALA A 274 -4.33 0.51 -25.96
N GLU A 275 -3.36 -0.30 -26.35
CA GLU A 275 -3.43 -1.19 -27.53
C GLU A 275 -4.18 -2.50 -27.23
N HIS A 276 -4.19 -2.93 -25.97
CA HIS A 276 -4.79 -4.18 -25.50
C HIS A 276 -5.84 -3.91 -24.42
N PRO A 277 -6.87 -3.09 -24.70
CA PRO A 277 -7.90 -2.74 -23.71
C PRO A 277 -8.64 -3.99 -23.21
N ASP A 278 -8.71 -5.04 -24.03
CA ASP A 278 -9.41 -6.29 -23.73
C ASP A 278 -8.65 -7.22 -22.77
N HIS A 279 -7.33 -7.04 -22.59
CA HIS A 279 -6.52 -7.90 -21.70
C HIS A 279 -6.72 -7.58 -20.21
N PHE A 280 -7.17 -6.36 -19.92
CA PHE A 280 -7.35 -5.86 -18.55
C PHE A 280 -8.77 -5.32 -18.32
N ASN A 281 -9.65 -5.46 -19.30
CA ASN A 281 -11.09 -5.35 -19.12
C ASN A 281 -11.64 -6.73 -18.73
N PRO A 282 -12.06 -6.93 -17.48
CA PRO A 282 -12.78 -8.14 -17.09
C PRO A 282 -14.18 -8.21 -17.70
#